data_AF-A0A955FXY9-F1
#
_entry.id   AF-A0A955FXY9-F1
#
_cell.length_a   1.000
_cell.length_b   1.000
_cell.length_c   1.000
_cell.angle_alpha   90.00
_cell.angle_beta   90.00
_cell.angle_gamma   90.00
#
_symmetry.space_group_name_H-M   'P 1'
#
loop_
_entity.id
_entity.type
_entity.pdbx_description
1 polymer ?
#
loop_
_entity_poly.entity_id
_entity_poly.type
_entity_poly.pdbx_seq_one_letter_code
_entity_poly.pdbx_strand_id
1 'polypeptide(L)' 'MRYSYFKIFQDRAGEWRWTLYGANQEAVATSEGYTTKYSAERSAARVKEIAAHAVIL' A
#
# COMPACT_ATOMS: atom_id res chain seq x y z
N MET A 1 -5.99 -14.06 -15.26
CA MET A 1 -6.29 -13.57 -13.89
C MET A 1 -5.40 -12.38 -13.59
N ARG A 2 -5.93 -11.31 -13.00
CA ARG A 2 -5.14 -10.15 -12.55
C ARG A 2 -4.79 -10.32 -11.07
N TYR A 3 -3.58 -9.93 -10.67
CA TYR A 3 -3.14 -9.98 -9.28
C TYR A 3 -3.46 -8.68 -8.56
N SER A 4 -3.65 -8.74 -7.25
CA SER A 4 -3.60 -7.55 -6.40
C SER A 4 -2.18 -7.00 -6.34
N TYR A 5 -2.02 -5.67 -6.27
CA TYR A 5 -0.70 -5.03 -6.26
C TYR A 5 -0.69 -3.74 -5.46
N PHE A 6 0.47 -3.43 -4.88
CA PHE A 6 0.73 -2.12 -4.29
C PHE A 6 1.31 -1.19 -5.35
N LYS A 7 0.66 -0.04 -5.56
CA LYS A 7 1.21 1.06 -6.36
C LYS A 7 1.85 2.07 -5.42
N ILE A 8 3.15 2.30 -5.59
CA ILE A 8 3.91 3.28 -4.82
C ILE A 8 4.11 4.53 -5.66
N PHE A 9 3.80 5.70 -5.11
CA PHE A 9 3.88 6.97 -5.81
C PHE A 9 4.17 8.11 -4.84
N GLN A 10 4.68 9.23 -5.37
CA GLN A 10 4.78 10.48 -4.64
C GLN A 10 3.53 11.33 -4.94
N ASP A 11 2.91 11.87 -3.90
CA ASP A 11 1.74 12.72 -4.03
C ASP A 11 2.11 14.19 -4.33
N ARG A 12 1.09 15.05 -4.43
CA ARG A 12 1.29 16.48 -4.73
C ARG A 12 1.95 17.27 -3.59
N ALA A 13 1.93 16.75 -2.37
CA ALA A 13 2.60 17.35 -1.21
C ALA A 13 4.07 16.89 -1.10
N GLY A 14 4.53 16.02 -1.99
CA GLY A 14 5.88 15.46 -1.95
C GLY A 14 6.02 14.25 -1.03
N GLU A 15 4.93 13.75 -0.47
CA GLU A 15 4.94 12.56 0.39
C GLU A 15 4.81 11.28 -0.46
N TRP A 16 5.51 10.24 -0.05
CA TRP A 16 5.41 8.92 -0.65
C TRP A 16 4.26 8.14 -0.03
N ARG A 17 3.44 7.52 -0.88
CA ARG A 17 2.30 6.70 -0.47
C ARG A 17 2.28 5.40 -1.23
N TRP A 18 1.57 4.42 -0.68
CA TRP A 18 1.14 3.26 -1.43
C TRP A 18 -0.39 3.15 -1.43
N THR A 19 -0.93 2.65 -2.54
CA THR A 19 -2.33 2.21 -2.65
C THR A 19 -2.33 0.73 -3.04
N LEU A 20 -3.04 -0.09 -2.28
CA LEU A 20 -3.33 -1.47 -2.65
C LEU A 20 -4.52 -1.49 -3.61
N TYR A 21 -4.34 -2.12 -4.76
CA TYR A 21 -5.39 -2.40 -5.72
C TYR A 21 -5.77 -3.87 -5.68
N GLY A 22 -7.07 -4.14 -5.68
CA GLY A 22 -7.62 -5.49 -5.81
C GLY A 22 -7.43 -6.05 -7.23
N ALA A 23 -7.74 -7.34 -7.41
CA ALA A 23 -7.71 -7.98 -8.73
C ALA A 23 -8.69 -7.33 -9.73
N ASN A 24 -9.75 -6.68 -9.22
CA ASN A 24 -10.72 -5.89 -9.99
C ASN A 24 -10.20 -4.50 -10.40
N GLN A 25 -8.95 -4.15 -10.06
CA GLN A 25 -8.32 -2.84 -10.30
C GLN A 25 -8.91 -1.66 -9.52
N GLU A 26 -9.69 -1.93 -8.48
CA GLU A 26 -10.17 -0.89 -7.58
C GLU A 26 -9.23 -0.74 -6.38
N ALA A 27 -9.14 0.48 -5.86
CA ALA A 27 -8.36 0.77 -4.66
C ALA A 27 -9.09 0.19 -3.43
N VAL A 28 -8.38 -0.57 -2.61
CA VAL A 28 -8.92 -1.20 -1.40
C VAL A 28 -8.32 -0.65 -0.11
N ALA A 29 -7.12 -0.08 -0.18
CA ALA A 29 -6.45 0.57 0.95
C ALA A 29 -5.41 1.58 0.46
N THR A 30 -5.20 2.65 1.22
CA THR A 30 -4.16 3.66 0.99
C THR A 30 -3.41 3.93 2.29
N SER A 31 -2.10 4.12 2.18
CA SER A 31 -1.24 4.46 3.31
C SER A 31 -1.33 5.92 3.73
N GLU A 32 -0.79 6.19 4.92
CA GLU A 32 -0.29 7.51 5.29
C GLU A 32 0.80 8.02 4.32
N GLY A 33 1.21 9.28 4.49
CA GLY A 33 2.32 9.89 3.76
C GLY A 33 3.67 9.60 4.43
N TYR A 34 4.68 9.24 3.65
CA TYR A 34 6.03 8.99 4.11
C TYR A 34 7.01 10.00 3.49
N THR A 35 8.03 10.40 4.26
CA THR A 35 9.07 11.32 3.76
C THR A 35 9.99 10.69 2.72
N THR A 36 10.08 9.35 2.65
CA THR A 36 10.93 8.64 1.68
C THR A 36 10.19 7.48 1.00
N LYS A 37 10.56 7.20 -0.26
CA LYS A 37 10.05 6.05 -1.03
C LYS A 37 10.30 4.73 -0.32
N TYR A 38 11.49 4.59 0.25
CA TYR A 38 11.92 3.39 0.97
C TYR A 38 11.03 3.11 2.19
N SER A 39 10.64 4.13 2.96
CA SER A 39 9.70 3.95 4.07
C SER A 39 8.32 3.48 3.59
N ALA A 40 7.82 4.01 2.46
CA ALA A 40 6.56 3.56 1.86
C ALA A 40 6.65 2.11 1.37
N GLU A 41 7.74 1.73 0.71
CA GLU A 41 8.00 0.35 0.26
C GLU A 41 8.04 -0.63 1.44
N ARG A 42 8.76 -0.27 2.51
CA ARG A 42 8.89 -1.12 3.69
C ARG A 42 7.55 -1.27 4.42
N SER A 43 6.75 -0.21 4.48
CA SER A 43 5.37 -0.24 5.00
C SER A 43 4.48 -1.18 4.19
N ALA A 44 4.47 -1.05 2.85
CA ALA A 44 3.69 -1.92 1.96
C ALA A 44 4.07 -3.41 2.11
N ALA A 45 5.39 -3.70 2.16
CA ALA A 45 5.89 -5.05 2.40
C ALA A 45 5.40 -5.60 3.74
N ARG A 46 5.45 -4.78 4.80
CA ARG A 46 4.97 -5.19 6.12
C ARG A 46 3.48 -5.48 6.13
N VAL A 47 2.66 -4.65 5.50
CA VAL A 47 1.21 -4.88 5.38
C VAL A 47 0.94 -6.19 4.63
N LYS A 48 1.65 -6.45 3.53
CA LYS A 48 1.52 -7.71 2.78
C LYS A 48 1.78 -8.94 3.66
N GLU A 49 2.73 -8.87 4.59
CA GLU A 49 3.06 -9.97 5.49
C GLU A 49 1.99 -10.20 6.57
N ILE A 50 1.49 -9.13 7.19
CA ILE A 50 0.64 -9.26 8.39
C ILE A 50 -0.85 -9.29 8.10
N ALA A 51 -1.31 -8.72 6.97
CA ALA A 51 -2.74 -8.51 6.71
C ALA A 51 -3.55 -9.81 6.67
N ALA A 52 -2.99 -10.89 6.11
CA ALA A 52 -3.66 -12.20 6.06
C ALA A 52 -3.87 -12.84 7.43
N HIS A 53 -3.14 -12.37 8.46
CA HIS A 53 -3.19 -12.90 9.83
C HIS A 53 -3.84 -11.91 10.81
N ALA A 54 -4.23 -10.72 10.36
CA ALA A 54 -4.83 -9.71 11.21
C ALA A 54 -6.20 -10.16 11.69
N VAL A 55 -6.48 -9.96 12.97
CA VAL A 55 -7.81 -10.20 13.55
C VAL A 55 -8.73 -9.02 13.28
N ILE A 56 -10.00 -9.30 13.05
CA ILE A 56 -11.08 -8.31 13.00
C ILE A 56 -11.69 -8.28 14.40
N LEU A 57 -11.79 -7.09 15.00
CA LEU A 57 -12.43 -6.87 16.30
C LEU A 57 -13.81 -6.25 16.13
#